data_AF-A0A4S2V6V1-F1
#
_entry.id   AF-A0A4S2V6V1-F1
#
_cell.length_a   1.000
_cell.length_b   1.000
_cell.length_c   1.000
_cell.angle_alpha   90.00
_cell.angle_beta   90.00
_cell.angle_gamma   90.00
#
_symmetry.space_group_name_H-M   'P 1'
#
loop_
_entity.id
_entity.type
_entity.pdbx_description
1 polymer ?
#
loop_
_entity_poly.entity_id
_entity_poly.type
_entity_poly.pdbx_seq_one_letter_code
_entity_poly.pdbx_strand_id
1 'polypeptide(L)'
;MVFLRCEAVRWVDDEPQPGLVEVRFTDAHHQQWAFIDKWPVFSGDDLTPDSRYPVEVGVLCDVLTAGTSDTAKISITPWGLESLEGETEFEVRTDQLTTS
;
A
#
# COMPACT_ATOMS: atom_id res chain seq x y z
N MET A 1 7.63 11.75 -5.70
CA MET A 1 6.33 11.27 -5.17
C MET A 1 6.57 10.57 -3.84
N VAL A 2 5.57 10.46 -2.95
CA VAL A 2 5.73 9.73 -1.67
C VAL A 2 5.01 8.39 -1.78
N PHE A 3 5.69 7.32 -1.34
CA PHE A 3 5.14 5.98 -1.30
C PHE A 3 5.12 5.46 0.13
N LEU A 4 4.02 4.81 0.50
CA LEU A 4 3.94 3.98 1.70
C LEU A 4 4.52 2.61 1.38
N ARG A 5 5.49 2.16 2.18
CA ARG A 5 6.04 0.81 2.09
C ARG A 5 5.04 -0.21 2.64
N CYS A 6 4.72 -1.17 1.80
CA CYS A 6 3.77 -2.26 2.07
C CYS A 6 4.37 -3.60 1.62
N GLU A 7 3.63 -4.67 1.84
CA GLU A 7 3.96 -6.00 1.33
C GLU A 7 2.79 -6.54 0.50
N ALA A 8 3.05 -6.91 -0.75
CA ALA A 8 2.16 -7.80 -1.47
C ALA A 8 2.29 -9.19 -0.86
N VAL A 9 1.19 -9.80 -0.41
CA VAL A 9 1.22 -11.06 0.34
C VAL A 9 0.70 -12.26 -0.45
N ARG A 10 -0.06 -12.04 -1.52
CA ARG A 10 -0.50 -13.08 -2.46
C ARG A 10 -1.09 -12.50 -3.73
N TRP A 11 -1.08 -13.30 -4.79
CA TRP A 11 -1.98 -13.14 -5.94
C TRP A 11 -3.42 -13.48 -5.54
N VAL A 12 -4.39 -12.70 -6.01
CA VAL A 12 -5.81 -12.85 -5.67
C VAL A 12 -6.57 -13.44 -6.85
N ASP A 13 -6.44 -12.82 -8.03
CA ASP A 13 -7.21 -13.18 -9.22
C ASP A 13 -6.46 -12.72 -10.49
N ASP A 14 -6.63 -13.44 -11.59
CA ASP A 14 -6.13 -13.00 -12.90
C ASP A 14 -7.05 -11.94 -13.54
N GLU A 15 -8.33 -11.90 -13.15
CA GLU A 15 -9.31 -10.95 -13.65
C GLU A 15 -9.79 -9.97 -12.56
N PRO A 16 -10.05 -8.70 -12.90
CA PRO A 16 -9.82 -8.06 -14.20
C PRO A 16 -8.34 -7.90 -14.51
N GLN A 17 -7.98 -7.91 -15.81
CA GLN A 17 -6.59 -7.73 -16.24
C GLN A 17 -6.13 -6.27 -16.11
N PRO A 18 -4.86 -6.02 -15.75
CA PRO A 18 -3.90 -6.96 -15.16
C PRO A 18 -4.34 -7.45 -13.77
N GLY A 19 -3.98 -8.69 -13.43
CA GLY A 19 -4.49 -9.38 -12.24
C GLY A 19 -4.25 -8.68 -10.89
N LEU A 20 -5.02 -9.12 -9.92
CA LEU A 20 -5.16 -8.54 -8.59
C LEU A 20 -4.21 -9.16 -7.59
N VAL A 21 -3.68 -8.33 -6.69
CA VAL A 21 -2.84 -8.75 -5.57
C VAL A 21 -3.38 -8.19 -4.26
N GLU A 22 -3.19 -8.93 -3.18
CA GLU A 22 -3.48 -8.43 -1.84
C GLU A 22 -2.21 -7.79 -1.28
N VAL A 23 -2.31 -6.52 -0.88
CA VAL A 23 -1.21 -5.75 -0.29
C VAL A 23 -1.58 -5.38 1.13
N ARG A 24 -0.62 -5.47 2.04
CA ARG A 24 -0.81 -5.19 3.47
C ARG A 24 0.25 -4.27 4.01
N PHE A 25 -0.11 -3.54 5.05
CA PHE A 25 0.84 -2.85 5.92
C PHE A 25 0.29 -2.76 7.34
N THR A 26 1.13 -2.39 8.29
CA THR A 26 0.73 -2.08 9.66
C THR A 26 0.97 -0.61 9.93
N ASP A 27 -0.02 0.07 10.49
CA ASP A 27 0.04 1.50 10.76
C ASP A 27 0.78 1.82 12.09
N ALA A 28 0.78 3.10 12.49
CA ALA A 28 1.40 3.55 13.73
C ALA A 28 0.69 3.04 15.00
N HIS A 29 -0.58 2.63 14.88
CA HIS A 29 -1.41 2.11 15.97
C HIS A 29 -1.36 0.58 16.08
N HIS A 30 -0.46 -0.07 15.33
CA HIS A 30 -0.36 -1.53 15.23
C HIS A 30 -1.59 -2.20 14.60
N GLN A 31 -2.41 -1.45 13.87
CA GLN A 31 -3.51 -1.99 13.09
C GLN A 31 -3.01 -2.40 11.70
N GLN A 32 -3.37 -3.61 11.28
CA GLN A 32 -3.04 -4.10 9.95
C GLN A 32 -4.18 -3.74 8.98
N TRP A 33 -3.80 -3.20 7.84
CA TRP A 33 -4.71 -2.84 6.77
C TRP A 33 -4.38 -3.65 5.53
N ALA A 34 -5.39 -3.91 4.71
CA ALA A 34 -5.25 -4.67 3.47
C ALA A 34 -5.95 -3.95 2.31
N PHE A 35 -5.35 -4.09 1.13
CA PHE A 35 -5.84 -3.59 -0.14
C PHE A 35 -5.88 -4.74 -1.14
N ILE A 36 -6.85 -4.73 -2.05
CA ILE A 36 -6.85 -5.62 -3.22
C ILE A 36 -7.05 -4.77 -4.45
N ASP A 37 -6.03 -4.71 -5.30
CA ASP A 37 -6.10 -4.01 -6.58
C ASP A 37 -5.14 -4.65 -7.58
N LYS A 38 -5.19 -4.18 -8.82
CA LYS A 38 -4.33 -4.59 -9.91
C LYS A 38 -2.88 -4.35 -9.54
N TRP A 39 -2.02 -5.33 -9.82
CA TRP A 39 -0.62 -5.25 -9.44
C TRP A 39 0.11 -3.96 -9.89
N PRO A 40 -0.17 -3.32 -11.05
CA PRO A 40 0.54 -2.10 -11.44
C PRO A 40 0.16 -0.85 -10.64
N VAL A 41 -0.89 -0.91 -9.80
CA VAL A 41 -1.21 0.18 -8.86
C VAL A 41 -0.12 0.31 -7.79
N PHE A 42 0.56 -0.80 -7.49
CA PHE A 42 1.64 -0.85 -6.51
C PHE A 42 2.99 -0.69 -7.22
N SER A 43 3.85 0.16 -6.68
CA SER A 43 5.23 0.28 -7.18
C SER A 43 6.05 -0.92 -6.74
N GLY A 44 6.86 -1.47 -7.64
CA GLY A 44 7.63 -2.68 -7.40
C GLY A 44 7.97 -3.41 -8.70
N ASP A 45 8.50 -4.61 -8.55
CA ASP A 45 8.71 -5.55 -9.67
C ASP A 45 7.37 -6.07 -10.21
N ASP A 46 7.36 -6.54 -11.46
CA ASP A 46 6.19 -7.16 -12.09
C ASP A 46 5.74 -8.39 -11.26
N LEU A 47 4.64 -8.24 -10.51
CA LEU A 47 4.08 -9.32 -9.71
C LEU A 47 3.35 -10.32 -10.61
N THR A 48 3.54 -11.61 -10.31
CA THR A 48 2.92 -12.72 -11.03
C THR A 48 2.37 -13.74 -10.02
N PRO A 49 1.45 -14.64 -10.44
CA PRO A 49 0.99 -15.72 -9.58
C PRO A 49 2.12 -16.59 -9.00
N ASP A 50 3.24 -16.73 -9.73
CA ASP A 50 4.39 -17.55 -9.35
C ASP A 50 5.46 -16.78 -8.55
N SER A 51 5.23 -15.49 -8.26
CA SER A 51 6.15 -14.69 -7.44
C SER A 51 6.28 -15.27 -6.02
N ARG A 52 7.46 -15.06 -5.41
CA ARG A 52 7.71 -15.49 -4.02
C ARG A 52 7.20 -14.44 -3.05
N TYR A 53 5.96 -14.60 -2.60
CA TYR A 53 5.35 -13.73 -1.60
C TYR A 53 5.86 -14.01 -0.17
N PRO A 54 5.94 -13.00 0.72
CA PRO A 54 5.61 -11.59 0.47
C PRO A 54 6.69 -10.84 -0.33
N VAL A 55 6.27 -9.83 -1.10
CA VAL A 55 7.14 -8.94 -1.89
C VAL A 55 6.96 -7.50 -1.41
N GLU A 56 8.04 -6.78 -1.12
CA GLU A 56 7.97 -5.35 -0.75
C GLU A 56 7.48 -4.53 -1.95
N VAL A 57 6.47 -3.69 -1.73
CA VAL A 57 5.88 -2.80 -2.74
C VAL A 57 5.58 -1.43 -2.14
N GLY A 58 5.39 -0.42 -2.98
CA GLY A 58 4.96 0.91 -2.56
C GLY A 58 3.54 1.23 -2.98
N VAL A 59 2.75 1.83 -2.08
CA VAL A 59 1.46 2.44 -2.40
C VAL A 59 1.68 3.94 -2.55
N LEU A 60 1.30 4.54 -3.69
CA LEU A 60 1.37 5.99 -3.86
C LEU A 60 0.43 6.67 -2.87
N CYS A 61 0.93 7.63 -2.10
CA CYS A 61 0.15 8.34 -1.11
C CYS A 61 0.49 9.84 -1.07
N ASP A 62 -0.49 10.64 -0.64
CA ASP A 62 -0.30 12.03 -0.30
C ASP A 62 -0.10 12.20 1.21
N VAL A 63 0.94 12.93 1.61
CA VAL A 63 1.15 13.28 3.02
C VAL A 63 0.26 14.48 3.37
N LEU A 64 -0.79 14.24 4.16
CA LEU A 64 -1.74 15.27 4.59
C LEU A 64 -1.16 16.14 5.72
N THR A 65 -0.44 15.52 6.65
CA THR A 65 0.20 16.22 7.77
C THR A 65 1.42 15.45 8.22
N ALA A 66 2.59 16.10 8.23
CA ALA A 66 3.76 15.58 8.93
C ALA A 66 3.49 15.73 10.44
N GLY A 67 3.36 14.61 11.15
CA GLY A 67 3.13 14.62 12.59
C GLY A 67 4.34 15.20 13.35
N THR A 68 4.17 15.42 14.65
CA THR A 68 5.09 16.19 15.46
C THR A 68 6.39 15.47 15.86
N SER A 69 6.60 14.20 15.51
CA SER A 69 7.90 13.51 15.75
C SER A 69 8.18 12.30 14.86
N ASP A 70 7.33 11.26 14.85
CA ASP A 70 7.63 9.98 14.15
C ASP A 70 6.46 9.40 13.34
N THR A 71 5.30 10.06 13.33
CA THR A 71 4.13 9.66 12.53
C THR A 71 3.78 10.70 11.49
N ALA A 72 3.09 10.27 10.44
CA ALA A 72 2.53 11.13 9.42
C ALA A 72 1.13 10.64 9.04
N LYS A 73 0.22 11.58 8.84
CA LYS A 73 -1.10 11.26 8.28
C LYS A 73 -0.99 11.28 6.76
N ILE A 74 -1.41 10.18 6.13
CA ILE A 74 -1.37 9.99 4.67
C ILE A 74 -2.76 9.70 4.12
N SER A 75 -2.92 9.91 2.82
CA SER A 75 -4.07 9.47 2.03
C SER A 75 -3.62 8.63 0.84
N ILE A 76 -4.29 7.51 0.59
CA ILE A 76 -4.03 6.62 -0.58
C ILE A 76 -4.99 6.86 -1.75
N THR A 77 -5.74 7.97 -1.71
CA THR A 77 -6.69 8.38 -2.76
C THR A 77 -6.14 8.62 -4.18
N PRO A 78 -4.84 8.85 -4.47
CA PRO A 78 -4.39 9.19 -5.81
C PRO A 78 -4.81 8.22 -6.94
N TRP A 79 -5.16 6.97 -6.60
CA TRP A 79 -5.63 5.95 -7.54
C TRP A 79 -7.04 5.41 -7.25
N GLY A 80 -7.78 6.04 -6.32
CA GLY A 80 -9.05 5.49 -5.84
C GLY A 80 -8.90 4.18 -5.06
N LEU A 81 -7.69 3.91 -4.55
CA LEU A 81 -7.41 2.76 -3.71
C LEU A 81 -8.10 2.94 -2.35
N GLU A 82 -8.73 1.88 -1.87
CA GLU A 82 -9.45 1.83 -0.61
C GLU A 82 -9.06 0.54 0.12
N SER A 83 -8.95 0.60 1.45
CA SER A 83 -8.79 -0.64 2.24
C SER A 83 -10.05 -1.51 2.14
N LEU A 84 -9.90 -2.79 2.47
CA LEU A 84 -11.05 -3.71 2.52
C LEU A 84 -12.15 -3.25 3.50
N GLU A 85 -11.82 -2.37 4.45
CA GLU A 85 -12.76 -1.77 5.40
C GLU A 85 -13.32 -0.41 4.98
N GLY A 86 -12.92 0.14 3.83
CA GLY A 86 -13.42 1.43 3.35
C GLY A 86 -12.57 2.65 3.74
N GLU A 87 -11.45 2.43 4.45
CA GLU A 87 -10.57 3.50 4.92
C GLU A 87 -9.55 3.89 3.84
N THR A 88 -9.31 5.19 3.69
CA THR A 88 -8.36 5.77 2.71
C THR A 88 -7.31 6.69 3.33
N GLU A 89 -7.46 7.01 4.62
CA GLU A 89 -6.53 7.84 5.38
C GLU A 89 -5.94 7.05 6.52
N PHE A 90 -4.61 7.14 6.70
CA PHE A 90 -3.92 6.35 7.72
C PHE A 90 -2.89 7.20 8.46
N GLU A 91 -2.66 6.88 9.72
CA GLU A 91 -1.52 7.40 10.48
C GLU A 91 -0.41 6.35 10.48
N VAL A 92 0.67 6.64 9.76
CA VAL A 92 1.80 5.73 9.57
C VAL A 92 3.07 6.29 10.18
N ARG A 93 4.07 5.46 10.39
CA ARG A 93 5.39 5.94 10.81
C ARG A 93 6.13 6.54 9.62
N THR A 94 6.94 7.56 9.89
CA THR A 94 7.70 8.26 8.83
C THR A 94 8.76 7.38 8.19
N ASP A 95 9.27 6.35 8.88
CA ASP A 95 10.21 5.36 8.35
C ASP A 95 9.59 4.39 7.31
N GLN A 96 8.25 4.32 7.28
CA GLN A 96 7.49 3.57 6.27
C GLN A 96 7.32 4.38 4.98
N LEU A 97 7.63 5.67 4.97
CA LEU A 97 7.49 6.53 3.80
C LEU A 97 8.80 6.62 3.02
N THR A 98 8.72 6.44 1.70
CA THR A 98 9.86 6.59 0.79
C THR A 98 9.57 7.67 -0.25
N THR A 99 10.63 8.35 -0.67
CA THR A 99 10.57 9.36 -1.73
C THR A 99 11.34 8.87 -2.94
N SER A 100 10.65 8.76 -4.09
CA SER A 100 11.22 8.47 -5.40
C SER A 100 10.92 9.57 -6.40
#